data_AF-A0A3D5X6L6-F1
#
_entry.id   AF-A0A3D5X6L6-F1
#
_cell.length_a   1.000
_cell.length_b   1.000
_cell.length_c   1.000
_cell.angle_alpha   90.00
_cell.angle_beta   90.00
_cell.angle_gamma   90.00
#
_symmetry.space_group_name_H-M   'P 1'
#
loop_
_entity.id
_entity.type
_entity.pdbx_description
1 polymer ?
#
loop_
_entity_poly.entity_id
_entity_poly.type
_entity_poly.pdbx_seq_one_letter_code
_entity_poly.pdbx_strand_id
1 'polypeptide(L)'
;ADYSCRLNVEEANPEAKVAEFINFLPVLAYDGSSMKQIDAAGILDMAMSGTTATLLARRWESALLVNVDNSTLARLMSNEEAMKALMNIEGFRNLNQDIETIINKSEAVKKAKKEAGDRELSRQEKKELTDEEKQYKSLRKQIQEKLIKFATRIPVFMYLTDFRERSLHDVITKLEPGLFKKVTGLEVKDFELLVSLGVFNSALMNDAVYKFKRYEDASLEYTGINKHAGEEIGLFDTVVNREDYEAVFVNEG
;
A
#
# COMPACT_ATOMS: atom_id res chain seq x y z
N ALA A 1 11.73 40.71 7.57
CA ALA A 1 10.86 40.85 8.75
C ALA A 1 9.47 41.38 8.35
N ASP A 2 8.93 40.96 7.21
CA ASP A 2 7.65 41.46 6.67
C ASP A 2 6.74 40.30 6.22
N TYR A 3 6.97 39.11 6.80
CA TYR A 3 6.35 37.84 6.42
C TYR A 3 5.11 37.51 7.26
N SER A 4 5.00 38.06 8.47
CA SER A 4 3.91 37.80 9.41
C SER A 4 2.70 38.73 9.25
N CYS A 5 2.82 39.80 8.45
CA CYS A 5 1.88 40.93 8.47
C CYS A 5 0.79 40.86 7.40
N ARG A 6 0.71 39.77 6.61
CA ARG A 6 -0.30 39.62 5.54
C ARG A 6 -1.32 38.53 5.78
N LEU A 7 -1.15 37.69 6.80
CA LEU A 7 -2.16 36.70 7.17
C LEU A 7 -3.34 37.41 7.81
N ASN A 8 -4.55 37.19 7.28
CA ASN A 8 -5.75 37.81 7.84
C ASN A 8 -6.11 37.15 9.18
N VAL A 9 -5.71 37.77 10.29
CA VAL A 9 -5.92 37.22 11.64
C VAL A 9 -7.41 37.18 12.00
N GLU A 10 -8.25 37.99 11.34
CA GLU A 10 -9.70 38.07 11.58
C GLU A 10 -10.53 37.00 10.84
N GLU A 11 -9.94 36.23 9.91
CA GLU A 11 -10.66 35.18 9.19
C GLU A 11 -11.07 34.04 10.15
N ALA A 12 -12.37 33.81 10.32
CA ALA A 12 -12.88 32.85 11.30
C ALA A 12 -12.88 31.42 10.75
N ASN A 13 -12.91 31.25 9.43
CA ASN A 13 -12.92 29.94 8.79
C ASN A 13 -11.51 29.32 8.80
N PRO A 14 -11.31 28.15 9.46
CA PRO A 14 -10.01 27.49 9.54
C PRO A 14 -9.45 27.09 8.17
N GLU A 15 -10.28 26.63 7.24
CA GLU A 15 -9.87 26.25 5.88
C GLU A 15 -9.29 27.44 5.12
N ALA A 16 -9.93 28.62 5.21
CA ALA A 16 -9.49 29.85 4.56
C ALA A 16 -8.15 30.34 5.12
N LYS A 17 -7.95 30.26 6.44
CA LYS A 17 -6.66 30.58 7.08
C LYS A 17 -5.53 29.66 6.64
N VAL A 18 -5.79 28.36 6.59
CA VAL A 18 -4.80 27.37 6.13
C VAL A 18 -4.51 27.55 4.63
N ALA A 19 -5.54 27.84 3.82
CA ALA A 19 -5.40 28.10 2.38
C ALA A 19 -4.53 29.33 2.09
N GLU A 20 -4.69 30.40 2.88
CA GLU A 20 -3.83 31.58 2.78
C GLU A 20 -2.38 31.20 3.12
N PHE A 21 -2.15 30.45 4.20
CA PHE A 21 -0.83 30.02 4.64
C PHE A 21 -0.09 29.15 3.59
N ILE A 22 -0.76 28.15 2.99
CA ILE A 22 -0.11 27.24 2.03
C ILE A 22 0.25 27.91 0.70
N ASN A 23 -0.46 28.98 0.32
CA ASN A 23 -0.09 29.76 -0.87
C ASN A 23 1.26 30.45 -0.67
N PHE A 24 1.63 30.76 0.57
CA PHE A 24 2.94 31.32 0.92
C PHE A 24 4.00 30.25 1.16
N LEU A 25 3.62 29.11 1.74
CA LEU A 25 4.52 28.00 2.06
C LEU A 25 3.90 26.65 1.65
N PRO A 26 4.23 26.14 0.45
CA PRO A 26 3.80 24.82 0.00
C PRO A 26 4.19 23.72 1.00
N VAL A 27 3.19 22.99 1.51
CA VAL A 27 3.40 21.84 2.39
C VAL A 27 3.44 20.57 1.56
N LEU A 28 4.46 19.74 1.79
CA LEU A 28 4.62 18.44 1.16
C LEU A 28 4.41 17.33 2.19
N ALA A 29 3.64 16.30 1.85
CA ALA A 29 3.57 15.06 2.63
C ALA A 29 4.08 13.86 1.85
N TYR A 30 4.57 12.89 2.62
CA TYR A 30 5.01 11.60 2.12
C TYR A 30 3.85 10.59 2.15
N ASP A 31 3.48 10.05 0.98
CA ASP A 31 2.41 9.06 0.86
C ASP A 31 2.84 7.61 1.15
N GLY A 32 4.11 7.39 1.48
CA GLY A 32 4.72 6.06 1.57
C GLY A 32 5.52 5.65 0.33
N SER A 33 5.50 6.47 -0.73
CA SER A 33 6.24 6.25 -1.97
C SER A 33 6.91 7.52 -2.52
N SER A 34 6.28 8.69 -2.40
CA SER A 34 6.76 9.95 -2.94
C SER A 34 6.26 11.16 -2.14
N MET A 35 6.94 12.30 -2.29
CA MET A 35 6.52 13.58 -1.70
C MET A 35 5.48 14.26 -2.60
N LYS A 36 4.38 14.73 -2.02
CA LYS A 36 3.27 15.39 -2.72
C LYS A 36 2.83 16.65 -1.99
N GLN A 37 2.53 17.68 -2.76
CA GLN A 37 1.93 18.89 -2.23
C GLN A 37 0.49 18.62 -1.79
N ILE A 38 0.11 19.13 -0.64
CA ILE A 38 -1.25 19.02 -0.09
C ILE A 38 -1.90 20.40 -0.07
N ASP A 39 -3.21 20.43 -0.27
CA ASP A 39 -4.04 21.60 -0.13
C ASP A 39 -4.52 21.81 1.32
N ALA A 40 -5.28 22.88 1.57
CA ALA A 40 -5.66 23.28 2.93
C ALA A 40 -6.61 22.27 3.59
N ALA A 41 -7.55 21.74 2.80
CA ALA A 41 -8.46 20.69 3.24
C ALA A 41 -7.66 19.44 3.65
N GLY A 42 -6.68 19.02 2.84
CA GLY A 42 -5.83 17.89 3.18
C GLY A 42 -4.94 18.12 4.40
N ILE A 43 -4.50 19.35 4.68
CA ILE A 43 -3.77 19.63 5.94
C ILE A 43 -4.68 19.47 7.15
N LEU A 44 -5.91 19.94 7.08
CA LEU A 44 -6.90 19.79 8.15
C LEU A 44 -7.27 18.31 8.35
N ASP A 45 -7.54 17.58 7.27
CA ASP A 45 -7.77 16.12 7.30
C ASP A 45 -6.60 15.38 7.94
N MET A 46 -5.36 15.75 7.58
CA MET A 46 -4.14 15.15 8.13
C MET A 46 -3.98 15.46 9.62
N ALA A 47 -4.27 16.70 10.04
CA ALA A 47 -4.22 17.07 11.45
C ALA A 47 -5.27 16.32 12.29
N MET A 48 -6.43 16.03 11.72
CA MET A 48 -7.53 15.33 12.41
C MET A 48 -7.36 13.81 12.41
N SER A 49 -6.95 13.23 11.27
CA SER A 49 -6.99 11.78 11.06
C SER A 49 -5.62 11.12 10.85
N GLY A 50 -4.55 11.91 10.74
CA GLY A 50 -3.19 11.45 10.44
C GLY A 50 -2.94 11.14 8.95
N THR A 51 -3.94 11.30 8.07
CA THR A 51 -3.82 11.12 6.62
C THR A 51 -4.89 11.96 5.88
N THR A 52 -4.89 11.93 4.55
CA THR A 52 -5.98 12.49 3.73
C THR A 52 -6.59 11.39 2.86
N ALA A 53 -7.81 11.58 2.35
CA ALA A 53 -8.41 10.66 1.38
C ALA A 53 -7.48 10.41 0.17
N THR A 54 -6.84 11.47 -0.33
CA THR A 54 -5.91 11.37 -1.47
C THR A 54 -4.67 10.55 -1.11
N LEU A 55 -4.03 10.82 0.03
CA LEU A 55 -2.86 10.06 0.46
C LEU A 55 -3.20 8.61 0.79
N LEU A 56 -4.39 8.37 1.33
CA LEU A 56 -4.89 7.03 1.62
C LEU A 56 -5.10 6.23 0.34
N ALA A 57 -5.80 6.81 -0.65
CA ALA A 57 -5.98 6.18 -1.95
C ALA A 57 -4.62 5.85 -2.60
N ARG A 58 -3.67 6.79 -2.56
CA ARG A 58 -2.31 6.57 -3.08
C ARG A 58 -1.54 5.49 -2.33
N ARG A 59 -1.70 5.39 -1.01
CA ARG A 59 -1.07 4.34 -0.21
C ARG A 59 -1.54 2.96 -0.63
N TRP A 60 -2.83 2.79 -0.92
CA TRP A 60 -3.39 1.54 -1.44
C TRP A 60 -3.01 1.24 -2.89
N GLU A 61 -2.62 2.26 -3.66
CA GLU A 61 -1.99 2.11 -4.97
C GLU A 61 -0.47 1.86 -4.88
N SER A 62 0.12 1.84 -3.68
CA SER A 62 1.56 1.70 -3.52
C SER A 62 2.05 0.31 -3.91
N ALA A 63 3.07 0.31 -4.76
CA ALA A 63 3.81 -0.87 -5.15
C ALA A 63 4.44 -1.62 -3.97
N LEU A 64 4.68 -0.94 -2.84
CA LEU A 64 5.31 -1.53 -1.67
C LEU A 64 4.38 -2.46 -0.87
N LEU A 65 3.06 -2.36 -1.04
CA LEU A 65 2.11 -3.23 -0.35
C LEU A 65 2.22 -4.70 -0.78
N VAL A 66 2.83 -4.95 -1.94
CA VAL A 66 2.95 -6.28 -2.52
C VAL A 66 4.41 -6.62 -2.83
N ASN A 67 4.81 -7.85 -2.52
CA ASN A 67 6.16 -8.33 -2.75
C ASN A 67 6.23 -9.09 -4.09
N VAL A 68 7.16 -8.65 -4.95
CA VAL A 68 7.43 -9.26 -6.27
C VAL A 68 8.93 -9.49 -6.48
N ASP A 69 9.67 -9.69 -5.39
CA ASP A 69 11.06 -10.11 -5.43
C ASP A 69 11.20 -11.57 -5.90
N ASN A 70 12.39 -11.96 -6.35
CA ASN A 70 12.63 -13.29 -6.91
C ASN A 70 12.24 -14.41 -5.95
N SER A 71 12.47 -14.24 -4.64
CA SER A 71 12.19 -15.29 -3.67
C SER A 71 10.69 -15.51 -3.55
N THR A 72 9.91 -14.42 -3.50
CA THR A 72 8.45 -14.47 -3.43
C THR A 72 7.85 -15.03 -4.72
N LEU A 73 8.33 -14.58 -5.88
CA LEU A 73 7.88 -15.11 -7.17
C LEU A 73 8.23 -16.60 -7.34
N ALA A 74 9.39 -17.05 -6.87
CA ALA A 74 9.77 -18.46 -6.89
C ALA A 74 8.89 -19.32 -5.96
N ARG A 75 8.58 -18.83 -4.76
CA ARG A 75 7.63 -19.49 -3.84
C ARG A 75 6.23 -19.59 -4.45
N LEU A 76 5.78 -18.53 -5.13
CA LEU A 76 4.52 -18.54 -5.86
C LEU A 76 4.52 -19.59 -6.98
N MET A 77 5.52 -19.57 -7.86
CA MET A 77 5.60 -20.48 -9.00
C MET A 77 5.72 -21.96 -8.59
N SER A 78 6.31 -22.24 -7.43
CA SER A 78 6.42 -23.60 -6.89
C SER A 78 5.14 -24.10 -6.20
N ASN A 79 4.10 -23.26 -6.09
CA ASN A 79 2.82 -23.63 -5.50
C ASN A 79 1.70 -23.59 -6.56
N GLU A 80 1.29 -24.76 -7.05
CA GLU A 80 0.27 -24.88 -8.09
C GLU A 80 -1.09 -24.28 -7.68
N GLU A 81 -1.48 -24.41 -6.41
CA GLU A 81 -2.73 -23.84 -5.91
C GLU A 81 -2.69 -22.31 -5.93
N ALA A 82 -1.58 -21.70 -5.51
CA ALA A 82 -1.40 -20.25 -5.49
C ALA A 82 -1.37 -19.67 -6.91
N MET A 83 -0.70 -20.37 -7.83
CA MET A 83 -0.69 -20.00 -9.24
C MET A 83 -2.10 -20.05 -9.83
N LYS A 84 -2.87 -21.10 -9.50
CA LYS A 84 -4.26 -21.22 -9.95
C LYS A 84 -5.14 -20.10 -9.39
N ALA A 85 -4.99 -19.78 -8.11
CA ALA A 85 -5.68 -18.66 -7.48
C ALA A 85 -5.40 -17.33 -8.19
N LEU A 86 -4.12 -17.02 -8.48
CA LEU A 86 -3.75 -15.80 -9.20
C LEU A 86 -4.24 -15.81 -10.64
N MET A 87 -4.21 -16.95 -11.34
CA MET A 87 -4.73 -17.06 -12.71
C MET A 87 -6.25 -16.83 -12.80
N ASN A 88 -7.00 -17.09 -11.72
CA ASN A 88 -8.43 -16.76 -11.64
C ASN A 88 -8.68 -15.25 -11.49
N ILE A 89 -7.68 -14.48 -11.08
CA ILE A 89 -7.75 -13.02 -11.04
C ILE A 89 -7.55 -12.50 -12.48
N GLU A 90 -8.39 -11.54 -12.88
CA GLU A 90 -8.35 -10.96 -14.21
C GLU A 90 -6.96 -10.40 -14.55
N GLY A 91 -6.42 -10.81 -15.70
CA GLY A 91 -5.15 -10.30 -16.22
C GLY A 91 -3.93 -11.20 -15.99
N PHE A 92 -4.03 -12.35 -15.31
CA PHE A 92 -2.90 -13.23 -15.01
C PHE A 92 -2.72 -14.45 -15.95
N ARG A 93 -3.21 -14.36 -17.20
CA ARG A 93 -3.22 -15.51 -18.13
C ARG A 93 -1.85 -16.18 -18.40
N ASN A 94 -0.76 -15.41 -18.36
CA ASN A 94 0.61 -15.91 -18.65
C ASN A 94 1.54 -15.86 -17.42
N LEU A 95 0.99 -15.80 -16.20
CA LEU A 95 1.78 -15.50 -15.00
C LEU A 95 2.95 -16.47 -14.78
N ASN A 96 2.77 -17.78 -15.04
CA ASN A 96 3.84 -18.77 -14.93
C ASN A 96 5.04 -18.40 -15.81
N GLN A 97 4.79 -18.15 -17.10
CA GLN A 97 5.83 -17.83 -18.07
C GLN A 97 6.49 -16.48 -17.76
N ASP A 98 5.71 -15.50 -17.29
CA ASP A 98 6.22 -14.19 -16.89
C ASP A 98 7.18 -14.33 -15.69
N ILE A 99 6.80 -15.09 -14.66
CA ILE A 99 7.64 -15.35 -13.49
C ILE A 99 8.93 -16.09 -13.88
N GLU A 100 8.81 -17.16 -14.67
CA GLU A 100 9.96 -17.92 -15.15
C GLU A 100 10.94 -17.03 -15.92
N THR A 101 10.42 -16.17 -16.81
CA THR A 101 11.22 -15.21 -17.57
C THR A 101 11.93 -14.21 -16.65
N ILE A 102 11.25 -13.73 -15.60
CA ILE A 102 11.84 -12.83 -14.62
C ILE A 102 12.99 -13.52 -13.88
N ILE A 103 12.78 -14.72 -13.36
CA ILE A 103 13.78 -15.47 -12.59
C ILE A 103 14.99 -15.74 -13.48
N ASN A 104 14.79 -16.36 -14.64
CA ASN A 104 15.87 -16.75 -15.56
C ASN A 104 16.71 -15.55 -16.02
N LYS A 105 16.07 -14.46 -16.46
CA LYS A 105 16.80 -13.26 -16.92
C LYS A 105 17.49 -12.53 -15.77
N SER A 106 16.85 -12.41 -14.61
CA SER A 106 17.47 -11.72 -13.48
C SER A 106 18.68 -12.48 -12.93
N GLU A 107 18.64 -13.81 -12.92
CA GLU A 107 19.79 -14.65 -12.56
C GLU A 107 20.89 -14.61 -13.60
N ALA A 108 20.55 -14.66 -14.90
CA ALA A 108 21.52 -14.52 -16.00
C ALA A 108 22.27 -13.18 -15.93
N VAL A 109 21.54 -12.06 -15.78
CA VAL A 109 22.14 -10.73 -15.61
C VAL A 109 23.02 -10.68 -14.36
N LYS A 110 22.56 -11.22 -13.22
CA LYS A 110 23.33 -11.24 -11.97
C LYS A 110 24.63 -12.05 -12.14
N LYS A 111 24.57 -13.20 -12.81
CA LYS A 111 25.72 -14.05 -13.11
C LYS A 111 26.71 -13.35 -14.05
N ALA A 112 26.23 -12.80 -15.16
CA ALA A 112 27.06 -12.10 -16.12
C ALA A 112 27.78 -10.89 -15.50
N LYS A 113 27.10 -10.12 -14.64
CA LYS A 113 27.74 -9.03 -13.88
C LYS A 113 28.79 -9.52 -12.88
N LYS A 114 28.53 -10.65 -12.22
CA LYS A 114 29.49 -11.26 -11.28
C LYS A 114 30.74 -11.78 -11.98
N GLU A 115 30.56 -12.43 -13.13
CA GLU A 115 31.66 -12.93 -13.99
C GLU A 115 32.41 -11.80 -14.70
N ALA A 116 31.78 -10.65 -14.89
CA ALA A 116 32.46 -9.44 -15.36
C ALA A 116 33.46 -8.92 -14.34
N GLY A 117 33.11 -8.89 -13.05
CA GLY A 117 33.96 -8.28 -12.02
C GLY A 117 34.32 -6.85 -12.42
N ASP A 118 35.62 -6.56 -12.48
CA ASP A 118 36.15 -5.26 -12.91
C ASP A 118 36.42 -5.18 -14.43
N ARG A 119 36.14 -6.24 -15.20
CA ARG A 119 36.38 -6.24 -16.65
C ARG A 119 35.41 -5.29 -17.34
N GLU A 120 35.94 -4.46 -18.25
CA GLU A 120 35.08 -3.64 -19.10
C GLU A 120 34.28 -4.52 -20.06
N LEU A 121 32.96 -4.53 -19.87
CA LEU A 121 32.04 -5.15 -20.81
C LEU A 121 32.05 -4.39 -22.14
N SER A 122 32.01 -5.15 -23.24
CA SER A 122 31.86 -4.61 -24.59
C SER A 122 30.54 -3.84 -24.74
N ARG A 123 30.45 -2.97 -25.75
CA ARG A 123 29.19 -2.26 -26.05
C ARG A 123 28.02 -3.21 -26.31
N GLN A 124 28.29 -4.36 -26.93
CA GLN A 124 27.26 -5.34 -27.24
C GLN A 124 26.78 -6.08 -25.97
N GLU A 125 27.70 -6.57 -25.13
CA GLU A 125 27.35 -7.20 -23.84
C GLU A 125 26.57 -6.23 -22.94
N LYS A 126 26.99 -4.95 -22.88
CA LYS A 126 26.28 -3.91 -22.12
C LYS A 126 24.85 -3.72 -22.63
N LYS A 127 24.65 -3.74 -23.95
CA LYS A 127 23.33 -3.58 -24.56
C LYS A 127 22.43 -4.78 -24.24
N GLU A 128 22.93 -6.00 -24.41
CA GLU A 128 22.20 -7.23 -24.11
C GLU A 128 21.77 -7.28 -22.64
N LEU A 129 22.69 -7.02 -21.70
CA LEU A 129 22.34 -6.95 -20.28
C LEU A 129 21.30 -5.87 -19.97
N THR A 130 21.39 -4.72 -20.61
CA THR A 130 20.42 -3.63 -20.43
C THR A 130 19.04 -4.02 -20.94
N ASP A 131 18.96 -4.69 -22.09
CA ASP A 131 17.69 -5.12 -22.68
C ASP A 131 17.04 -6.24 -21.85
N GLU A 132 17.83 -7.20 -21.35
CA GLU A 132 17.35 -8.22 -20.39
C GLU A 132 16.85 -7.60 -19.08
N GLU A 133 17.58 -6.61 -18.56
CA GLU A 133 17.15 -5.86 -17.37
C GLU A 133 15.82 -5.16 -17.56
N LYS A 134 15.67 -4.45 -18.67
CA LYS A 134 14.41 -3.77 -18.99
C LYS A 134 13.27 -4.77 -19.10
N GLN A 135 13.52 -5.93 -19.71
CA GLN A 135 12.49 -6.94 -19.89
C GLN A 135 12.02 -7.52 -18.55
N TYR A 136 12.91 -8.00 -17.69
CA TYR A 136 12.46 -8.58 -16.40
C TYR A 136 11.88 -7.51 -15.47
N LYS A 137 12.39 -6.27 -15.48
CA LYS A 137 11.83 -5.15 -14.71
C LYS A 137 10.42 -4.81 -15.18
N SER A 138 10.18 -4.78 -16.49
CA SER A 138 8.87 -4.52 -17.08
C SER A 138 7.86 -5.61 -16.69
N LEU A 139 8.21 -6.88 -16.84
CA LEU A 139 7.33 -8.00 -16.45
C LEU A 139 7.02 -7.97 -14.96
N ARG A 140 8.02 -7.75 -14.11
CA ARG A 140 7.82 -7.61 -12.66
C ARG A 140 6.86 -6.48 -12.34
N LYS A 141 7.01 -5.33 -12.98
CA LYS A 141 6.13 -4.19 -12.80
C LYS A 141 4.68 -4.54 -13.18
N GLN A 142 4.46 -5.26 -14.27
CA GLN A 142 3.12 -5.68 -14.68
C GLN A 142 2.49 -6.64 -13.65
N ILE A 143 3.24 -7.59 -13.11
CA ILE A 143 2.76 -8.46 -12.03
C ILE A 143 2.39 -7.62 -10.81
N GLN A 144 3.25 -6.68 -10.42
CA GLN A 144 3.03 -5.78 -9.31
C GLN A 144 1.77 -4.94 -9.48
N GLU A 145 1.60 -4.28 -10.63
CA GLU A 145 0.42 -3.47 -10.96
C GLU A 145 -0.89 -4.29 -10.88
N LYS A 146 -0.86 -5.56 -11.29
CA LYS A 146 -2.03 -6.45 -11.17
C LYS A 146 -2.33 -6.83 -9.72
N LEU A 147 -1.30 -7.09 -8.91
CA LEU A 147 -1.46 -7.36 -7.47
C LEU A 147 -1.95 -6.12 -6.70
N ILE A 148 -1.48 -4.92 -7.05
CA ILE A 148 -1.97 -3.66 -6.48
C ILE A 148 -3.45 -3.46 -6.79
N LYS A 149 -3.88 -3.68 -8.05
CA LYS A 149 -5.30 -3.61 -8.44
C LYS A 149 -6.20 -4.55 -7.66
N PHE A 150 -5.63 -5.66 -7.15
CA PHE A 150 -6.33 -6.52 -6.22
C PHE A 150 -6.38 -5.89 -4.81
N ALA A 151 -5.24 -5.42 -4.30
CA ALA A 151 -5.15 -4.77 -2.99
C ALA A 151 -6.09 -3.55 -2.85
N THR A 152 -6.37 -2.82 -3.94
CA THR A 152 -7.32 -1.69 -3.91
C THR A 152 -8.78 -2.10 -3.67
N ARG A 153 -9.13 -3.39 -3.73
CA ARG A 153 -10.45 -3.90 -3.33
C ARG A 153 -10.60 -4.07 -1.82
N ILE A 154 -9.49 -4.11 -1.09
CA ILE A 154 -9.49 -4.28 0.37
C ILE A 154 -10.14 -3.09 1.09
N PRO A 155 -9.84 -1.82 0.76
CA PRO A 155 -10.56 -0.66 1.30
C PRO A 155 -12.08 -0.73 1.15
N VAL A 156 -12.57 -1.21 0.00
CA VAL A 156 -14.00 -1.37 -0.24
C VAL A 156 -14.60 -2.40 0.71
N PHE A 157 -13.90 -3.52 0.94
CA PHE A 157 -14.32 -4.52 1.92
C PHE A 157 -14.31 -3.95 3.34
N MET A 158 -13.26 -3.22 3.73
CA MET A 158 -13.16 -2.60 5.05
C MET A 158 -14.28 -1.60 5.32
N TYR A 159 -14.70 -0.83 4.31
CA TYR A 159 -15.82 0.10 4.44
C TYR A 159 -17.17 -0.60 4.69
N LEU A 160 -17.32 -1.85 4.22
CA LEU A 160 -18.59 -2.58 4.28
C LEU A 160 -18.74 -3.45 5.54
N THR A 161 -17.63 -3.84 6.16
CA THR A 161 -17.65 -4.59 7.42
C THR A 161 -17.88 -3.64 8.60
N ASP A 162 -18.38 -4.14 9.74
CA ASP A 162 -18.51 -3.38 11.00
C ASP A 162 -17.44 -3.79 12.05
N PHE A 163 -16.68 -4.86 11.81
CA PHE A 163 -15.73 -5.41 12.79
C PHE A 163 -14.39 -4.64 12.79
N ARG A 164 -14.37 -3.47 13.45
CA ARG A 164 -13.18 -2.59 13.51
C ARG A 164 -12.13 -3.07 14.52
N GLU A 165 -12.54 -3.81 15.54
CA GLU A 165 -11.72 -4.29 16.64
C GLU A 165 -10.92 -5.56 16.32
N ARG A 166 -11.29 -6.26 15.24
CA ARG A 166 -10.61 -7.48 14.80
C ARG A 166 -9.62 -7.20 13.68
N SER A 167 -8.52 -7.95 13.66
CA SER A 167 -7.58 -7.89 12.54
C SER A 167 -8.30 -8.24 11.25
N LEU A 168 -7.94 -7.57 10.17
CA LEU A 168 -8.58 -7.75 8.87
C LEU A 168 -8.47 -9.21 8.42
N HIS A 169 -7.35 -9.87 8.70
CA HIS A 169 -7.15 -11.29 8.49
C HIS A 169 -8.26 -12.12 9.16
N ASP A 170 -8.58 -11.87 10.43
CA ASP A 170 -9.64 -12.58 11.14
C ASP A 170 -11.03 -12.24 10.62
N VAL A 171 -11.27 -10.98 10.24
CA VAL A 171 -12.54 -10.58 9.61
C VAL A 171 -12.73 -11.34 8.29
N ILE A 172 -11.70 -11.40 7.44
CA ILE A 172 -11.73 -12.10 6.15
C ILE A 172 -11.94 -13.61 6.34
N THR A 173 -11.19 -14.22 7.26
CA THR A 173 -11.13 -15.69 7.36
C THR A 173 -12.27 -16.29 8.19
N LYS A 174 -12.76 -15.56 9.21
CA LYS A 174 -13.68 -16.13 10.22
C LYS A 174 -15.05 -15.44 10.24
N LEU A 175 -15.11 -14.12 10.10
CA LEU A 175 -16.33 -13.36 10.37
C LEU A 175 -17.14 -13.12 9.10
N GLU A 176 -16.50 -12.62 8.04
CA GLU A 176 -17.18 -12.20 6.81
C GLU A 176 -16.54 -12.75 5.52
N PRO A 177 -16.24 -14.06 5.43
CA PRO A 177 -15.62 -14.66 4.23
C PRO A 177 -16.49 -14.50 2.98
N GLY A 178 -17.82 -14.55 3.14
CA GLY A 178 -18.76 -14.38 2.04
C GLY A 178 -18.78 -12.96 1.46
N LEU A 179 -18.64 -11.94 2.32
CA LEU A 179 -18.53 -10.54 1.87
C LEU A 179 -17.19 -10.32 1.17
N PHE A 180 -16.10 -10.82 1.76
CA PHE A 180 -14.77 -10.72 1.17
C PHE A 180 -14.73 -11.31 -0.25
N LYS A 181 -15.28 -12.51 -0.43
CA LYS A 181 -15.37 -13.13 -1.76
C LYS A 181 -16.22 -12.32 -2.74
N LYS A 182 -17.33 -11.72 -2.30
CA LYS A 182 -18.17 -10.87 -3.17
C LYS A 182 -17.43 -9.62 -3.64
N VAL A 183 -16.64 -8.99 -2.77
CA VAL A 183 -15.91 -7.76 -3.07
C VAL A 183 -14.64 -8.05 -3.89
N THR A 184 -13.88 -9.07 -3.52
CA THR A 184 -12.56 -9.32 -4.08
C THR A 184 -12.56 -10.38 -5.18
N GLY A 185 -13.53 -11.30 -5.17
CA GLY A 185 -13.57 -12.49 -6.03
C GLY A 185 -12.69 -13.64 -5.55
N LEU A 186 -12.00 -13.50 -4.41
CA LEU A 186 -11.04 -14.47 -3.91
C LEU A 186 -11.65 -15.36 -2.80
N GLU A 187 -11.36 -16.66 -2.84
CA GLU A 187 -11.72 -17.56 -1.74
C GLU A 187 -10.80 -17.32 -0.54
N VAL A 188 -11.27 -17.66 0.67
CA VAL A 188 -10.47 -17.57 1.89
C VAL A 188 -9.17 -18.36 1.77
N LYS A 189 -9.26 -19.60 1.28
CA LYS A 189 -8.09 -20.48 1.08
C LYS A 189 -7.03 -19.83 0.20
N ASP A 190 -7.47 -19.19 -0.89
CA ASP A 190 -6.58 -18.53 -1.83
C ASP A 190 -5.93 -17.28 -1.21
N PHE A 191 -6.69 -16.50 -0.45
CA PHE A 191 -6.17 -15.36 0.30
C PHE A 191 -5.10 -15.76 1.32
N GLU A 192 -5.41 -16.74 2.17
CA GLU A 192 -4.45 -17.25 3.18
C GLU A 192 -3.18 -17.76 2.52
N LEU A 193 -3.31 -18.42 1.36
CA LEU A 193 -2.17 -18.91 0.60
C LEU A 193 -1.28 -17.75 0.11
N LEU A 194 -1.86 -16.70 -0.46
CA LEU A 194 -1.11 -15.52 -0.89
C LEU A 194 -0.41 -14.81 0.28
N VAL A 195 -1.08 -14.71 1.43
CA VAL A 195 -0.48 -14.16 2.67
C VAL A 195 0.68 -15.04 3.12
N SER A 196 0.51 -16.36 3.19
CA SER A 196 1.54 -17.30 3.64
C SER A 196 2.79 -17.32 2.75
N LEU A 197 2.61 -17.05 1.45
CA LEU A 197 3.72 -16.95 0.49
C LEU A 197 4.44 -15.60 0.56
N GLY A 198 3.93 -14.66 1.36
CA GLY A 198 4.48 -13.33 1.55
C GLY A 198 4.17 -12.38 0.40
N VAL A 199 3.09 -12.60 -0.35
CA VAL A 199 2.69 -11.72 -1.46
C VAL A 199 2.32 -10.34 -0.95
N PHE A 200 1.67 -10.26 0.21
CA PHE A 200 1.36 -9.01 0.88
C PHE A 200 2.41 -8.69 1.92
N ASN A 201 2.81 -7.42 1.99
CA ASN A 201 3.72 -6.94 3.02
C ASN A 201 2.90 -6.59 4.28
N SER A 202 2.82 -7.54 5.21
CA SER A 202 2.06 -7.39 6.46
C SER A 202 2.35 -6.09 7.22
N ALA A 203 3.61 -5.68 7.32
CA ALA A 203 3.98 -4.46 8.05
C ALA A 203 3.37 -3.21 7.40
N LEU A 204 3.48 -3.08 6.08
CA LEU A 204 2.90 -1.96 5.34
C LEU A 204 1.38 -2.05 5.24
N MET A 205 0.83 -3.27 5.17
CA MET A 205 -0.61 -3.50 5.22
C MET A 205 -1.19 -3.10 6.58
N ASN A 206 -0.52 -3.42 7.70
CA ASN A 206 -0.94 -2.99 9.04
C ASN A 206 -1.04 -1.47 9.13
N ASP A 207 -0.02 -0.76 8.67
CA ASP A 207 -0.03 0.71 8.64
C ASP A 207 -1.10 1.28 7.70
N ALA A 208 -1.32 0.67 6.53
CA ALA A 208 -2.35 1.10 5.59
C ALA A 208 -3.78 0.88 6.14
N VAL A 209 -4.03 -0.25 6.80
CA VAL A 209 -5.32 -0.55 7.46
C VAL A 209 -5.55 0.40 8.64
N TYR A 210 -4.53 0.66 9.46
CA TYR A 210 -4.63 1.61 10.56
C TYR A 210 -5.07 3.00 10.07
N LYS A 211 -4.33 3.56 9.10
CA LYS A 211 -4.62 4.88 8.53
C LYS A 211 -5.98 4.94 7.86
N PHE A 212 -6.42 3.85 7.25
CA PHE A 212 -7.77 3.76 6.68
C PHE A 212 -8.84 3.91 7.75
N LYS A 213 -8.78 3.10 8.81
CA LYS A 213 -9.77 3.12 9.90
C LYS A 213 -9.79 4.48 10.59
N ARG A 214 -8.62 5.08 10.85
CA ARG A 214 -8.51 6.43 11.43
C ARG A 214 -9.15 7.53 10.57
N TYR A 215 -8.95 7.47 9.26
CA TYR A 215 -9.59 8.41 8.33
C TYR A 215 -11.12 8.26 8.33
N GLU A 216 -11.59 7.02 8.32
CA GLU A 216 -13.02 6.69 8.38
C GLU A 216 -13.65 7.16 9.70
N ASP A 217 -13.05 6.84 10.84
CA ASP A 217 -13.51 7.23 12.18
C ASP A 217 -13.62 8.75 12.31
N ALA A 218 -12.58 9.50 11.91
CA ALA A 218 -12.59 10.96 11.96
C ALA A 218 -13.69 11.56 11.06
N SER A 219 -13.93 10.95 9.89
CA SER A 219 -15.00 11.37 8.99
C SER A 219 -16.39 11.11 9.58
N LEU A 220 -16.57 10.02 10.33
CA LEU A 220 -17.84 9.69 11.01
C LEU A 220 -18.05 10.51 12.29
N GLU A 221 -17.00 10.76 13.07
CA GLU A 221 -17.03 11.62 14.26
C GLU A 221 -17.45 13.06 13.90
N TYR A 222 -16.99 13.58 12.76
CA TYR A 222 -17.44 14.88 12.24
C TYR A 222 -18.96 14.94 11.97
N THR A 223 -19.58 13.79 11.68
CA THR A 223 -21.04 13.65 11.53
C THR A 223 -21.77 13.36 12.85
N GLY A 224 -21.06 13.31 13.97
CA GLY A 224 -21.61 13.06 15.31
C GLY A 224 -21.81 11.58 15.66
N ILE A 225 -21.24 10.67 14.87
CA ILE A 225 -21.37 9.22 15.05
C ILE A 225 -20.01 8.65 15.44
N ASN A 226 -19.85 8.24 16.70
CA ASN A 226 -18.68 7.48 17.14
C ASN A 226 -19.12 6.11 17.66
N LYS A 227 -19.09 5.10 16.79
CA LYS A 227 -19.54 3.74 17.11
C LYS A 227 -18.45 2.89 17.79
N HIS A 228 -17.19 3.24 17.62
CA HIS A 228 -16.03 2.41 18.01
C HIS A 228 -15.15 3.10 19.06
N ALA A 229 -15.73 4.03 19.83
CA ALA A 229 -15.02 4.77 20.86
C ALA A 229 -14.48 3.83 21.95
N GLY A 230 -13.15 3.80 22.11
CA GLY A 230 -12.48 3.01 23.15
C GLY A 230 -12.32 1.52 22.82
N GLU A 231 -12.66 1.09 21.60
CA GLU A 231 -12.37 -0.26 21.13
C GLU A 231 -10.89 -0.41 20.72
N GLU A 232 -10.39 -1.64 20.74
CA GLU A 232 -9.12 -1.98 20.11
C GLU A 232 -9.20 -1.71 18.60
N ILE A 233 -8.07 -1.47 17.94
CA ILE A 233 -8.01 -1.24 16.50
C ILE A 233 -7.35 -2.45 15.85
N GLY A 234 -8.15 -3.21 15.11
CA GLY A 234 -7.63 -4.29 14.29
C GLY A 234 -6.85 -3.76 13.08
N LEU A 235 -5.64 -4.24 12.88
CA LEU A 235 -4.81 -3.92 11.71
C LEU A 235 -5.01 -4.98 10.62
N PHE A 236 -4.01 -5.21 9.78
CA PHE A 236 -4.07 -6.26 8.76
C PHE A 236 -4.04 -7.65 9.43
N ASP A 237 -3.02 -7.94 10.22
CA ASP A 237 -2.83 -9.23 10.91
C ASP A 237 -2.58 -9.11 12.42
N THR A 238 -2.51 -7.88 12.94
CA THR A 238 -2.35 -7.60 14.38
C THR A 238 -3.52 -6.78 14.90
N VAL A 239 -3.58 -6.59 16.22
CA VAL A 239 -4.54 -5.72 16.91
C VAL A 239 -3.73 -4.82 17.84
N VAL A 240 -4.08 -3.54 17.91
CA VAL A 240 -3.39 -2.55 18.76
C VAL A 240 -4.40 -1.78 19.58
N ASN A 241 -4.01 -1.39 20.80
CA ASN A 241 -4.74 -0.37 21.54
C ASN A 241 -4.46 1.00 20.94
N ARG A 242 -5.45 1.90 21.02
CA ARG A 242 -5.32 3.27 20.54
C ARG A 242 -4.16 4.02 21.22
N GLU A 243 -4.01 3.83 22.52
CA GLU A 243 -2.97 4.48 23.34
C GLU A 243 -1.55 4.02 22.93
N ASP A 244 -1.37 2.71 22.72
CA ASP A 244 -0.08 2.12 22.36
C ASP A 244 0.40 2.62 20.99
N TYR A 245 -0.52 2.82 20.04
CA TYR A 245 -0.17 3.24 18.69
C TYR A 245 0.09 4.75 18.60
N GLU A 246 -0.68 5.59 19.30
CA GLU A 246 -0.45 7.03 19.37
C GLU A 246 0.93 7.34 20.01
N ALA A 247 1.36 6.56 21.01
CA ALA A 247 2.66 6.70 21.65
C ALA A 247 3.87 6.40 20.74
N VAL A 248 3.70 5.57 19.70
CA VAL A 248 4.75 5.24 18.72
C VAL A 248 5.06 6.44 17.82
N PHE A 249 4.05 7.23 17.45
CA PHE A 249 4.23 8.38 16.55
C PHE A 249 4.71 9.66 17.24
N VAL A 250 4.54 9.77 18.58
CA VAL A 250 5.08 10.91 19.35
C VAL A 250 6.61 10.81 19.52
N ASN A 251 7.20 9.62 19.39
CA ASN A 251 8.64 9.40 19.61
C ASN A 251 9.51 9.45 18.35
N GLU A 252 8.96 9.71 17.16
CA GLU A 252 9.73 9.98 15.93
C GLU A 252 9.74 11.46 15.51
N GLY A 253 9.35 12.37 16.42
CA GLY A 253 9.38 13.84 16.22
C GLY A 253 10.70 14.51 16.58
#